data_AF-A0A0Q0CHS5-F1
#
_entry.id   AF-A0A0Q0CHS5-F1
#
_cell.length_a   1.000
_cell.length_b   1.000
_cell.length_c   1.000
_cell.angle_alpha   90.00
_cell.angle_beta   90.00
_cell.angle_gamma   90.00
#
_symmetry.space_group_name_H-M   'P 1'
#
loop_
_entity.id
_entity.type
_entity.pdbx_description
1 polymer ?
#
loop_
_entity_poly.entity_id
_entity_poly.type
_entity_poly.pdbx_seq_one_letter_code
_entity_poly.pdbx_strand_id
1 'polypeptide(L)'
;MAQRHQRQRCADQERHGQPDPDGNNTYSGGTLINGGTLTGHAQAFGSGTITDNATLVVDQSTNDTLANTLTGNGALIKRGVGSLNLTGNSSLSGATTVQAGRLAVNGNLGNSIVSVQQGATLGGNGTVGGINVAQGGVVAPGNSVGQLNVNGDVNLAQGSVYQVESDANGNADRIVASGRATLNNSTLSLVEGGNWVAASRYSIISAAGGVSGAFAAVQTNFAFLTPTLNYTATDVGLTLDRNAQTFASLATTRNASAVAQGLDSAGAGNALWRQVVQDDAATAQATFKALSNELHASTQSALIEDSRLVRNAMNDRMQQAQSAQSFGSTTQTLAGDASRGVVWTQAIGATGQTDSSRDASGLETRTSGLLFGADVPLDDTWRIGALAGFSNSSFDLRHASGSTDSDNYHLGVYGGAKWGQLGLRLGAVRTWHELTAKRTLDLPGSSEHFKEDYKAATNQVFGELGYTLEMGNAQLEPFANLAHVRLDTDAFDENSNAISLQNKSQDNHITFSTQGLRAATRLSAGSVVIKPNATLGWRRAYGDVTPESRSAFSGGSTFELSGAPIARSAAVLGAGVDLGLSDTLSVGLSYDGQVSNDASDQSLNARVTLAF
;
A
#
# COMPACT_ATOMS: atom_id res chain seq x y z
N MET A 1 63.95 -49.17 34.18
CA MET A 1 63.58 -48.56 32.88
C MET A 1 62.19 -47.94 33.02
N ALA A 2 62.06 -46.63 32.76
CA ALA A 2 60.90 -45.83 32.27
C ALA A 2 59.47 -46.10 32.82
N GLN A 3 58.56 -45.14 33.10
CA GLN A 3 58.39 -43.72 32.76
C GLN A 3 57.14 -43.09 33.49
N ARG A 4 57.17 -41.74 33.69
CA ARG A 4 56.09 -40.69 33.65
C ARG A 4 54.95 -40.65 34.72
N HIS A 5 54.89 -39.62 35.58
CA HIS A 5 54.34 -38.22 35.45
C HIS A 5 52.80 -38.11 35.52
N GLN A 6 52.20 -37.97 36.72
CA GLN A 6 51.82 -36.74 37.48
C GLN A 6 50.75 -35.83 36.84
N ARG A 7 49.51 -35.94 37.36
CA ARG A 7 48.39 -35.00 37.23
C ARG A 7 48.12 -34.29 38.57
N GLN A 8 47.56 -33.08 38.46
CA GLN A 8 46.65 -32.38 39.38
C GLN A 8 47.11 -31.96 40.79
N ARG A 9 47.05 -30.64 41.06
CA ARG A 9 46.63 -30.01 42.33
C ARG A 9 45.89 -28.71 41.98
N CYS A 10 44.57 -28.67 42.17
CA CYS A 10 43.84 -28.15 43.35
C CYS A 10 43.77 -26.61 43.37
N ALA A 11 42.65 -26.08 42.88
CA ALA A 11 42.06 -24.85 43.38
C ALA A 11 41.13 -25.25 44.54
N ASP A 12 41.33 -24.67 45.72
CA ASP A 12 40.58 -24.95 46.94
C ASP A 12 39.81 -23.66 47.32
N GLN A 13 38.49 -23.70 47.23
CA GLN A 13 37.60 -22.71 47.86
C GLN A 13 36.21 -23.32 48.03
N GLU A 14 35.64 -23.11 49.21
CA GLU A 14 34.38 -23.68 49.72
C GLU A 14 33.20 -23.43 48.78
N ARG A 15 32.57 -24.53 48.32
CA ARG A 15 31.47 -24.52 47.35
C ARG A 15 30.12 -24.43 48.05
N HIS A 16 29.44 -23.28 47.90
CA HIS A 16 27.99 -23.14 48.10
C HIS A 16 27.27 -22.68 46.82
N GLY A 17 27.55 -23.36 45.70
CA GLY A 17 26.79 -23.25 44.46
C GLY A 17 26.97 -24.54 43.66
N GLN A 18 25.88 -25.25 43.39
CA GLN A 18 25.90 -26.47 42.60
C GLN A 18 25.79 -26.09 41.12
N PRO A 19 26.70 -26.53 40.23
CA PRO A 19 26.56 -26.29 38.79
C PRO A 19 25.28 -26.95 38.26
N ASP A 20 24.53 -26.21 37.45
CA ASP A 20 23.43 -26.72 36.61
C ASP A 20 24.01 -27.63 35.49
N PRO A 21 23.24 -28.59 34.92
CA PRO A 21 23.62 -29.32 33.70
C PRO A 21 24.13 -28.46 32.52
N ASP A 22 23.78 -27.18 32.46
CA ASP A 22 24.25 -26.20 31.47
C ASP A 22 25.56 -25.49 31.86
N GLY A 23 26.13 -25.79 33.04
CA GLY A 23 27.40 -25.19 33.51
C GLY A 23 27.26 -23.83 34.21
N ASN A 24 26.02 -23.38 34.45
CA ASN A 24 25.73 -22.14 35.17
C ASN A 24 26.14 -22.24 36.65
N ASN A 25 26.68 -21.15 37.19
CA ASN A 25 27.11 -21.05 38.58
C ASN A 25 26.52 -19.81 39.26
N THR A 26 26.04 -19.96 40.49
CA THR A 26 25.43 -18.86 41.29
C THR A 26 26.29 -18.39 42.46
N TYR A 27 27.55 -18.83 42.53
CA TYR A 27 28.43 -18.41 43.62
C TYR A 27 28.71 -16.90 43.58
N SER A 28 28.80 -16.29 44.75
CA SER A 28 29.13 -14.87 44.90
C SER A 28 30.59 -14.61 45.26
N GLY A 29 31.35 -15.67 45.58
CA GLY A 29 32.80 -15.59 45.74
C GLY A 29 33.52 -15.20 44.45
N GLY A 30 34.73 -14.66 44.56
CA GLY A 30 35.53 -14.32 43.39
C GLY A 30 36.12 -15.53 42.68
N THR A 31 36.52 -15.36 41.42
CA THR A 31 37.28 -16.34 40.63
C THR A 31 38.72 -15.86 40.52
N LEU A 32 39.71 -16.66 40.90
CA LEU A 32 41.13 -16.35 40.72
C LEU A 32 41.75 -17.24 39.64
N ILE A 33 42.29 -16.64 38.58
CA ILE A 33 43.02 -17.32 37.51
C ILE A 33 44.50 -16.92 37.63
N ASN A 34 45.29 -17.74 38.33
CA ASN A 34 46.71 -17.44 38.58
C ASN A 34 47.67 -18.02 37.51
N GLY A 35 47.15 -18.83 36.58
CA GLY A 35 47.92 -19.49 35.53
C GLY A 35 47.03 -20.32 34.59
N GLY A 36 47.52 -20.58 33.37
CA GLY A 36 46.80 -21.37 32.37
C GLY A 36 45.63 -20.64 31.71
N THR A 37 44.68 -21.41 31.17
CA THR A 37 43.47 -20.89 30.51
C THR A 37 42.23 -21.41 31.22
N LEU A 38 41.36 -20.51 31.67
CA LEU A 38 40.01 -20.84 32.14
C LEU A 38 39.01 -20.52 31.03
N THR A 39 38.19 -21.50 30.64
CA THR A 39 37.16 -21.34 29.61
C THR A 39 35.77 -21.58 30.20
N GLY A 40 34.82 -20.71 29.88
CA GLY A 40 33.41 -20.86 30.24
C GLY A 40 32.53 -19.85 29.48
N HIS A 41 31.21 -19.97 29.58
CA HIS A 41 30.27 -18.93 29.13
C HIS A 41 30.00 -17.94 30.28
N ALA A 42 29.31 -16.83 30.01
CA ALA A 42 29.13 -15.74 30.99
C ALA A 42 28.57 -16.21 32.35
N GLN A 43 27.52 -17.04 32.33
CA GLN A 43 26.88 -17.58 33.53
C GLN A 43 27.72 -18.62 34.29
N ALA A 44 28.87 -19.05 33.76
CA ALA A 44 29.76 -19.99 34.46
C ALA A 44 30.59 -19.32 35.57
N PHE A 45 30.63 -17.99 35.64
CA PHE A 45 31.56 -17.26 36.51
C PHE A 45 30.95 -16.66 37.78
N GLY A 46 29.71 -17.05 38.13
CA GLY A 46 29.04 -16.52 39.32
C GLY A 46 28.89 -15.00 39.25
N SER A 47 28.79 -14.33 40.40
CA SER A 47 28.63 -12.86 40.49
C SER A 47 29.83 -12.12 41.09
N GLY A 48 30.83 -12.84 41.60
CA GLY A 48 32.00 -12.25 42.23
C GLY A 48 33.02 -11.64 41.26
N THR A 49 34.03 -10.95 41.80
CA THR A 49 35.14 -10.42 40.99
C THR A 49 35.94 -11.56 40.35
N ILE A 50 36.28 -11.43 39.08
CA ILE A 50 37.19 -12.32 38.39
C ILE A 50 38.57 -11.65 38.34
N THR A 51 39.54 -12.21 39.06
CA THR A 51 40.95 -11.78 39.03
C THR A 51 41.70 -12.65 38.03
N ASP A 52 41.92 -12.13 36.83
CA ASP A 52 42.62 -12.81 35.74
C ASP A 52 44.07 -12.34 35.63
N ASN A 53 45.01 -13.19 36.05
CA ASN A 53 46.46 -13.00 35.88
C ASN A 53 47.04 -13.91 34.78
N ALA A 54 46.19 -14.59 34.00
CA ALA A 54 46.64 -15.49 32.94
C ALA A 54 45.76 -15.37 31.68
N THR A 55 44.77 -16.25 31.49
CA THR A 55 43.85 -16.15 30.34
C THR A 55 42.44 -16.61 30.72
N LEU A 56 41.48 -15.72 30.52
CA LEU A 56 40.05 -16.02 30.56
C LEU A 56 39.48 -16.09 29.15
N VAL A 57 38.90 -17.23 28.77
CA VAL A 57 38.12 -17.40 27.55
C VAL A 57 36.63 -17.41 27.90
N VAL A 58 35.90 -16.42 27.40
CA VAL A 58 34.43 -16.42 27.41
C VAL A 58 33.94 -16.97 26.07
N ASP A 59 33.61 -18.27 26.05
CA ASP A 59 33.11 -18.98 24.87
C ASP A 59 31.57 -18.94 24.87
N GLN A 60 31.02 -17.96 24.15
CA GLN A 60 29.62 -17.56 24.27
C GLN A 60 28.86 -17.89 22.98
N SER A 61 28.06 -18.95 23.01
CA SER A 61 27.27 -19.42 21.86
C SER A 61 25.95 -18.67 21.67
N THR A 62 25.32 -18.23 22.75
CA THR A 62 24.06 -17.48 22.79
C THR A 62 24.25 -16.10 23.44
N ASN A 63 23.33 -15.15 23.26
CA ASN A 63 23.52 -13.82 23.84
C ASN A 63 23.42 -13.84 25.37
N ASP A 64 24.34 -13.19 26.07
CA ASP A 64 24.33 -13.13 27.54
C ASP A 64 25.13 -11.94 28.10
N THR A 65 24.96 -11.68 29.40
CA THR A 65 25.65 -10.61 30.14
C THR A 65 26.67 -11.17 31.11
N LEU A 66 27.89 -10.60 31.08
CA LEU A 66 28.89 -10.78 32.12
C LEU A 66 28.99 -9.50 32.96
N ALA A 67 28.41 -9.53 34.15
CA ALA A 67 28.37 -8.40 35.07
C ALA A 67 29.59 -8.34 36.00
N ASN A 68 30.41 -9.39 36.04
CA ASN A 68 31.56 -9.50 36.92
C ASN A 68 32.58 -8.39 36.63
N THR A 69 33.16 -7.85 37.70
CA THR A 69 34.35 -7.00 37.60
C THR A 69 35.55 -7.86 37.24
N LEU A 70 36.24 -7.54 36.14
CA LEU A 70 37.48 -8.17 35.73
C LEU A 70 38.68 -7.35 36.24
N THR A 71 39.64 -8.00 36.88
CA THR A 71 40.88 -7.36 37.38
C THR A 71 42.09 -8.20 36.97
N GLY A 72 43.29 -7.64 37.17
CA GLY A 72 44.56 -8.32 36.86
C GLY A 72 45.18 -7.88 35.53
N ASN A 73 46.13 -8.67 35.05
CA ASN A 73 46.93 -8.40 33.84
C ASN A 73 46.87 -9.53 32.80
N GLY A 74 45.99 -10.52 33.00
CA GLY A 74 45.73 -11.61 32.07
C GLY A 74 44.98 -11.17 30.81
N ALA A 75 44.85 -12.09 29.86
CA ALA A 75 44.19 -11.86 28.58
C ALA A 75 42.73 -12.32 28.60
N LEU A 76 41.82 -11.47 28.14
CA LEU A 76 40.42 -11.83 27.91
C LEU A 76 40.22 -12.23 26.44
N ILE A 77 39.58 -13.37 26.19
CA ILE A 77 39.21 -13.81 24.84
C ILE A 77 37.71 -14.03 24.77
N LYS A 78 37.03 -13.30 23.88
CA LYS A 78 35.64 -13.56 23.51
C LYS A 78 35.61 -14.43 22.24
N ARG A 79 34.98 -15.60 22.33
CA ARG A 79 34.69 -16.50 21.18
C ARG A 79 33.21 -16.92 21.22
N GLY A 80 32.77 -17.64 20.19
CA GLY A 80 31.39 -18.08 20.00
C GLY A 80 30.56 -17.00 19.31
N VAL A 81 29.49 -17.43 18.64
CA VAL A 81 28.67 -16.54 17.78
C VAL A 81 27.77 -15.59 18.57
N GLY A 82 27.51 -15.87 19.85
CA GLY A 82 26.66 -15.05 20.70
C GLY A 82 27.27 -13.69 21.02
N SER A 83 26.41 -12.72 21.34
CA SER A 83 26.79 -11.42 21.87
C SER A 83 27.07 -11.50 23.37
N LEU A 84 28.26 -11.07 23.79
CA LEU A 84 28.60 -10.88 25.20
C LEU A 84 28.43 -9.40 25.57
N ASN A 85 27.48 -9.13 26.45
CA ASN A 85 27.30 -7.82 27.06
C ASN A 85 28.14 -7.72 28.34
N LEU A 86 29.23 -6.95 28.30
CA LEU A 86 30.12 -6.74 29.44
C LEU A 86 29.72 -5.45 30.15
N THR A 87 29.14 -5.58 31.34
CA THR A 87 28.64 -4.44 32.13
C THR A 87 29.50 -4.13 33.37
N GLY A 88 30.41 -5.04 33.73
CA GLY A 88 31.30 -4.86 34.87
C GLY A 88 32.25 -3.67 34.73
N ASN A 89 32.54 -2.99 35.86
CA ASN A 89 33.54 -1.93 35.91
C ASN A 89 34.92 -2.53 36.15
N SER A 90 35.61 -2.89 35.06
CA SER A 90 36.83 -3.70 35.11
C SER A 90 38.10 -2.85 35.08
N SER A 91 39.13 -3.32 35.78
CA SER A 91 40.48 -2.75 35.78
C SER A 91 41.52 -3.64 35.09
N LEU A 92 41.07 -4.72 34.44
CA LEU A 92 41.90 -5.62 33.63
C LEU A 92 42.79 -4.84 32.68
N SER A 93 44.09 -5.06 32.78
CA SER A 93 45.13 -4.35 32.01
C SER A 93 45.71 -5.17 30.85
N GLY A 94 45.52 -6.49 30.85
CA GLY A 94 45.93 -7.33 29.74
C GLY A 94 44.98 -7.18 28.54
N ALA A 95 45.44 -7.65 27.38
CA ALA A 95 44.72 -7.46 26.11
C ALA A 95 43.41 -8.25 26.06
N THR A 96 42.40 -7.66 25.42
CA THR A 96 41.14 -8.33 25.10
C THR A 96 41.13 -8.69 23.60
N THR A 97 40.78 -9.92 23.24
CA THR A 97 40.64 -10.36 21.84
C THR A 97 39.21 -10.82 21.57
N VAL A 98 38.57 -10.27 20.55
CA VAL A 98 37.25 -10.72 20.06
C VAL A 98 37.48 -11.55 18.80
N GLN A 99 37.31 -12.87 18.93
CA GLN A 99 37.54 -13.84 17.86
C GLN A 99 36.29 -14.11 17.03
N ALA A 100 35.11 -14.04 17.65
CA ALA A 100 33.82 -14.28 17.01
C ALA A 100 32.66 -13.65 17.79
N GLY A 101 31.54 -13.45 17.10
CA GLY A 101 30.34 -12.83 17.67
C GLY A 101 30.56 -11.36 18.02
N ARG A 102 29.74 -10.84 18.93
CA ARG A 102 29.83 -9.45 19.41
C ARG A 102 30.36 -9.40 20.85
N LEU A 103 31.26 -8.46 21.12
CA LEU A 103 31.56 -7.97 22.47
C LEU A 103 30.97 -6.56 22.59
N ALA A 104 29.91 -6.41 23.37
CA ALA A 104 29.33 -5.11 23.71
C ALA A 104 29.88 -4.66 25.07
N VAL A 105 30.76 -3.66 25.08
CA VAL A 105 31.30 -3.09 26.31
C VAL A 105 30.37 -1.97 26.76
N ASN A 106 29.57 -2.24 27.79
CA ASN A 106 28.66 -1.28 28.42
C ASN A 106 29.11 -0.90 29.85
N GLY A 107 30.16 -1.54 30.36
CA GLY A 107 30.89 -1.17 31.57
C GLY A 107 32.22 -0.49 31.26
N ASN A 108 33.27 -0.91 31.94
CA ASN A 108 34.62 -0.36 31.77
C ASN A 108 35.63 -1.46 31.48
N LEU A 109 36.42 -1.28 30.43
CA LEU A 109 37.64 -2.00 30.07
C LEU A 109 38.75 -0.99 29.71
N GLY A 110 38.73 0.19 30.35
CA GLY A 110 39.56 1.35 30.01
C GLY A 110 41.08 1.15 30.11
N ASN A 111 41.54 0.03 30.68
CA ASN A 111 42.97 -0.34 30.75
C ASN A 111 43.35 -1.45 29.75
N SER A 112 42.38 -2.01 29.01
CA SER A 112 42.57 -3.15 28.10
C SER A 112 42.43 -2.71 26.65
N ILE A 113 43.44 -3.01 25.83
CA ILE A 113 43.35 -2.84 24.39
C ILE A 113 42.51 -3.98 23.81
N VAL A 114 41.48 -3.65 23.02
CA VAL A 114 40.58 -4.61 22.38
C VAL A 114 41.00 -4.84 20.94
N SER A 115 41.35 -6.08 20.60
CA SER A 115 41.64 -6.51 19.23
C SER A 115 40.46 -7.28 18.64
N VAL A 116 39.93 -6.82 17.52
CA VAL A 116 38.75 -7.40 16.84
C VAL A 116 39.21 -8.16 15.60
N GLN A 117 38.94 -9.46 15.56
CA GLN A 117 39.32 -10.33 14.46
C GLN A 117 38.26 -10.35 13.35
N GLN A 118 38.57 -11.04 12.25
CA GLN A 118 37.66 -11.22 11.13
C GLN A 118 36.32 -11.84 11.57
N GLY A 119 35.21 -11.24 11.15
CA GLY A 119 33.86 -11.70 11.48
C GLY A 119 33.42 -11.41 12.92
N ALA A 120 34.24 -10.74 13.72
CA ALA A 120 33.90 -10.30 15.08
C ALA A 120 33.49 -8.83 15.11
N THR A 121 32.70 -8.47 16.12
CA THR A 121 32.23 -7.09 16.32
C THR A 121 32.55 -6.60 17.74
N LEU A 122 33.11 -5.39 17.85
CA LEU A 122 33.14 -4.61 19.08
C LEU A 122 32.02 -3.57 19.06
N GLY A 123 31.30 -3.40 20.16
CA GLY A 123 30.33 -2.31 20.31
C GLY A 123 30.07 -1.91 21.77
N GLY A 124 28.93 -1.27 22.02
CA GLY A 124 28.50 -0.81 23.34
C GLY A 124 28.80 0.68 23.62
N ASN A 125 28.42 1.12 24.82
CA ASN A 125 28.45 2.53 25.26
C ASN A 125 29.51 2.83 26.34
N GLY A 126 30.37 1.86 26.64
CA GLY A 126 31.29 1.89 27.76
C GLY A 126 32.64 2.55 27.43
N THR A 127 33.69 2.09 28.10
CA THR A 127 35.07 2.54 27.90
C THR A 127 36.00 1.38 27.62
N VAL A 128 36.94 1.53 26.68
CA VAL A 128 38.02 0.56 26.39
C VAL A 128 39.39 1.27 26.40
N GLY A 129 40.48 0.52 26.60
CA GLY A 129 41.83 1.10 26.68
C GLY A 129 42.46 1.43 25.32
N GLY A 130 41.95 0.82 24.25
CA GLY A 130 42.38 1.02 22.87
C GLY A 130 41.62 0.09 21.95
N ILE A 131 41.62 0.37 20.64
CA ILE A 131 40.92 -0.45 19.65
C ILE A 131 41.88 -0.80 18.51
N ASN A 132 41.98 -2.09 18.18
CA ASN A 132 42.66 -2.60 16.99
C ASN A 132 41.69 -3.48 16.19
N VAL A 133 41.17 -2.99 15.05
CA VAL A 133 40.25 -3.76 14.20
C VAL A 133 41.02 -4.34 13.02
N ALA A 134 41.11 -5.66 12.95
CA ALA A 134 41.75 -6.36 11.84
C ALA A 134 40.87 -6.34 10.58
N GLN A 135 41.45 -6.77 9.45
CA GLN A 135 40.70 -6.93 8.20
C GLN A 135 39.47 -7.84 8.42
N GLY A 136 38.30 -7.37 7.96
CA GLY A 136 37.02 -8.05 8.13
C GLY A 136 36.46 -8.04 9.56
N GLY A 137 37.10 -7.35 10.51
CA GLY A 137 36.52 -7.03 11.82
C GLY A 137 35.65 -5.78 11.75
N VAL A 138 34.70 -5.67 12.70
CA VAL A 138 33.76 -4.55 12.78
C VAL A 138 33.86 -3.85 14.13
N VAL A 139 33.85 -2.52 14.13
CA VAL A 139 33.53 -1.73 15.32
C VAL A 139 32.23 -0.97 15.07
N ALA A 140 31.26 -1.16 15.95
CA ALA A 140 29.90 -0.62 15.92
C ALA A 140 29.57 -0.09 17.33
N PRO A 141 30.05 1.13 17.68
CA PRO A 141 29.71 1.79 18.94
C PRO A 141 28.21 1.88 19.11
N GLY A 142 27.75 2.08 20.33
CA GLY A 142 26.33 2.18 20.55
C GLY A 142 25.67 0.87 20.95
N ASN A 143 24.47 1.03 21.49
CA ASN A 143 23.37 0.09 21.35
C ASN A 143 22.26 0.75 20.50
N SER A 144 22.66 1.57 19.52
CA SER A 144 21.80 2.21 18.49
C SER A 144 20.86 3.32 19.02
N VAL A 145 21.28 4.58 19.21
CA VAL A 145 22.60 5.20 19.02
C VAL A 145 23.36 5.36 20.33
N GLY A 146 24.69 5.45 20.30
CA GLY A 146 25.51 5.72 21.48
C GLY A 146 26.99 5.99 21.25
N GLN A 147 27.71 6.18 22.35
CA GLN A 147 29.12 6.59 22.34
C GLN A 147 30.01 5.52 22.98
N LEU A 148 31.07 5.10 22.29
CA LEU A 148 32.14 4.28 22.86
C LEU A 148 33.36 5.16 23.17
N ASN A 149 33.81 5.12 24.43
CA ASN A 149 34.99 5.86 24.89
C ASN A 149 36.25 5.02 24.77
N VAL A 150 37.36 5.63 24.34
CA VAL A 150 38.65 4.96 24.15
C VAL A 150 39.74 5.75 24.87
N ASN A 151 40.34 5.17 25.91
CA ASN A 151 41.41 5.79 26.70
C ASN A 151 42.79 5.74 26.01
N GLY A 152 42.83 5.41 24.72
CA GLY A 152 44.04 5.30 23.92
C GLY A 152 43.74 5.42 22.44
N ASP A 153 44.54 4.73 21.62
CA ASP A 153 44.45 4.83 20.17
C ASP A 153 43.34 3.95 19.58
N VAL A 154 42.86 4.36 18.41
CA VAL A 154 41.92 3.60 17.56
C VAL A 154 42.62 3.30 16.25
N ASN A 155 42.85 2.02 15.96
CA ASN A 155 43.50 1.55 14.73
C ASN A 155 42.53 0.67 13.94
N LEU A 156 42.05 1.20 12.82
CA LEU A 156 41.25 0.47 11.85
C LEU A 156 42.17 0.00 10.73
N ALA A 157 42.35 -1.31 10.56
CA ALA A 157 43.14 -1.85 9.46
C ALA A 157 42.41 -1.67 8.11
N GLN A 158 43.14 -1.74 7.01
CA GLN A 158 42.53 -1.79 5.68
C GLN A 158 41.56 -2.98 5.58
N GLY A 159 40.36 -2.72 5.06
CA GLY A 159 39.29 -3.72 4.96
C GLY A 159 38.61 -4.06 6.30
N SER A 160 38.86 -3.33 7.38
CA SER A 160 37.98 -3.30 8.55
C SER A 160 36.78 -2.38 8.31
N VAL A 161 35.72 -2.54 9.13
CA VAL A 161 34.49 -1.75 9.02
C VAL A 161 34.25 -0.96 10.30
N TYR A 162 34.00 0.34 10.16
CA TYR A 162 33.36 1.16 11.17
C TYR A 162 31.89 1.31 10.82
N GLN A 163 30.99 0.82 11.68
CA GLN A 163 29.55 0.86 11.44
C GLN A 163 28.90 1.94 12.32
N VAL A 164 27.98 2.71 11.74
CA VAL A 164 27.29 3.82 12.40
C VAL A 164 25.79 3.74 12.13
N GLU A 165 25.01 3.91 13.20
CA GLU A 165 23.57 4.15 13.16
C GLU A 165 23.26 5.61 13.54
N SER A 166 22.06 6.09 13.19
CA SER A 166 21.52 7.36 13.68
C SER A 166 20.17 7.19 14.37
N ASP A 167 19.67 8.27 14.98
CA ASP A 167 18.31 8.38 15.45
C ASP A 167 17.58 9.54 14.74
N ALA A 168 16.24 9.58 14.91
CA ALA A 168 15.40 10.61 14.31
C ALA A 168 15.65 12.03 14.87
N ASN A 169 16.48 12.16 15.92
CA ASN A 169 16.84 13.45 16.53
C ASN A 169 18.14 14.01 15.94
N GLY A 170 18.78 13.31 14.99
CA GLY A 170 20.04 13.74 14.39
C GLY A 170 21.27 13.36 15.23
N ASN A 171 21.13 12.41 16.16
CA ASN A 171 22.28 11.81 16.84
C ASN A 171 22.80 10.61 16.03
N ALA A 172 24.08 10.28 16.17
CA ALA A 172 24.67 9.09 15.57
C ALA A 172 25.65 8.42 16.52
N ASP A 173 25.96 7.16 16.23
CA ASP A 173 27.02 6.46 16.93
C ASP A 173 28.36 7.18 16.80
N ARG A 174 29.12 7.21 17.90
CA ARG A 174 30.41 7.92 17.94
C ARG A 174 31.48 7.17 18.70
N ILE A 175 32.71 7.24 18.20
CA ILE A 175 33.91 6.92 18.98
C ILE A 175 34.53 8.22 19.51
N VAL A 176 34.84 8.24 20.81
CA VAL A 176 35.60 9.33 21.44
C VAL A 176 36.89 8.77 22.03
N ALA A 177 38.02 9.10 21.39
CA ALA A 177 39.34 8.62 21.75
C ALA A 177 40.21 9.73 22.37
N SER A 178 40.89 9.42 23.47
CA SER A 178 41.94 10.29 24.03
C SER A 178 43.24 10.22 23.21
N GLY A 179 43.48 9.11 22.51
CA GLY A 179 44.63 8.91 21.62
C GLY A 179 44.35 9.31 20.17
N ARG A 180 45.17 8.79 19.25
CA ARG A 180 45.07 8.99 17.80
C ARG A 180 44.09 8.01 17.17
N ALA A 181 43.32 8.45 16.19
CA ALA A 181 42.53 7.58 15.33
C ALA A 181 43.21 7.38 13.97
N THR A 182 43.58 6.15 13.64
CA THR A 182 44.19 5.75 12.36
C THR A 182 43.17 4.95 11.55
N LEU A 183 42.71 5.49 10.41
CA LEU A 183 41.62 4.91 9.62
C LEU A 183 42.07 3.96 8.51
N ASN A 184 43.32 4.09 8.04
CA ASN A 184 44.01 3.21 7.08
C ASN A 184 43.16 2.60 5.95
N ASN A 185 42.37 3.42 5.23
CA ASN A 185 41.53 2.96 4.11
C ASN A 185 40.52 1.86 4.51
N SER A 186 40.02 1.91 5.75
CA SER A 186 38.86 1.14 6.21
C SER A 186 37.55 1.61 5.55
N THR A 187 36.47 0.88 5.75
CA THR A 187 35.13 1.22 5.23
C THR A 187 34.28 1.82 6.35
N LEU A 188 33.61 2.94 6.07
CA LEU A 188 32.48 3.38 6.88
C LEU A 188 31.20 2.73 6.35
N SER A 189 30.43 2.06 7.20
CA SER A 189 29.14 1.45 6.83
C SER A 189 28.00 2.15 7.55
N LEU A 190 27.01 2.63 6.81
CA LEU A 190 25.80 3.23 7.36
C LEU A 190 24.70 2.17 7.40
N VAL A 191 24.12 1.95 8.58
CA VAL A 191 23.06 0.95 8.73
C VAL A 191 21.74 1.47 8.16
N GLU A 192 21.06 0.59 7.42
CA GLU A 192 19.72 0.80 6.87
C GLU A 192 18.70 1.03 8.00
N GLY A 193 17.71 1.91 7.77
CA GLY A 193 16.67 2.19 8.77
C GLY A 193 17.14 3.02 9.98
N GLY A 194 18.36 3.56 9.96
CA GLY A 194 18.93 4.39 11.02
C GLY A 194 18.24 5.74 11.25
N ASN A 195 17.01 6.00 10.78
CA ASN A 195 16.32 7.28 10.95
C ASN A 195 17.17 8.51 10.60
N TRP A 196 17.93 8.41 9.50
CA TRP A 196 18.83 9.46 9.06
C TRP A 196 18.06 10.72 8.69
N VAL A 197 18.58 11.86 9.11
CA VAL A 197 18.00 13.18 8.86
C VAL A 197 18.78 13.82 7.71
N ALA A 198 18.07 14.11 6.62
CA ALA A 198 18.64 14.77 5.46
C ALA A 198 19.17 16.16 5.82
N ALA A 199 20.29 16.56 5.20
CA ALA A 199 21.04 17.79 5.45
C ALA A 199 21.55 17.94 6.90
N SER A 200 21.64 16.85 7.66
CA SER A 200 22.26 16.84 8.99
C SER A 200 23.75 16.52 8.95
N ARG A 201 24.45 17.00 9.97
CA ARG A 201 25.86 16.71 10.21
C ARG A 201 26.00 15.88 11.47
N TYR A 202 26.65 14.73 11.33
CA TYR A 202 26.92 13.77 12.38
C TYR A 202 28.40 13.78 12.71
N SER A 203 28.76 13.85 13.99
CA SER A 203 30.14 13.67 14.43
C SER A 203 30.35 12.21 14.81
N ILE A 204 31.07 11.44 13.99
CA ILE A 204 31.20 9.99 14.14
C ILE A 204 32.52 9.58 14.82
N ILE A 205 33.58 10.39 14.71
CA ILE A 205 34.83 10.15 15.46
C ILE A 205 35.35 11.46 16.05
N SER A 206 35.80 11.42 17.30
CA SER A 206 36.67 12.42 17.94
C SER A 206 37.92 11.73 18.45
N ALA A 207 39.09 12.30 18.19
CA ALA A 207 40.38 11.78 18.62
C ALA A 207 41.27 12.93 19.09
N ALA A 208 41.49 13.04 20.40
CA ALA A 208 42.29 14.13 20.98
C ALA A 208 43.77 14.07 20.55
N GLY A 209 44.30 12.87 20.27
CA GLY A 209 45.61 12.65 19.66
C GLY A 209 45.66 12.86 18.14
N GLY A 210 44.53 13.25 17.53
CA GLY A 210 44.38 13.57 16.12
C GLY A 210 43.87 12.41 15.25
N VAL A 211 43.42 12.75 14.05
CA VAL A 211 42.95 11.79 13.03
C VAL A 211 44.01 11.62 11.94
N SER A 212 44.21 10.38 11.49
CA SER A 212 45.21 10.00 10.49
C SER A 212 44.66 9.04 9.44
N GLY A 213 44.91 9.36 8.17
CA GLY A 213 44.33 8.64 7.04
C GLY A 213 42.86 8.99 6.83
N ALA A 214 42.20 8.24 5.96
CA ALA A 214 40.79 8.42 5.63
C ALA A 214 40.10 7.06 5.50
N PHE A 215 38.76 7.08 5.45
CA PHE A 215 37.99 5.94 4.98
C PHE A 215 38.16 5.82 3.46
N ALA A 216 38.25 4.59 2.94
CA ALA A 216 38.34 4.36 1.51
C ALA A 216 37.00 4.56 0.80
N ALA A 217 35.91 4.20 1.48
CA ALA A 217 34.56 4.28 0.96
C ALA A 217 33.55 4.43 2.10
N VAL A 218 32.38 4.98 1.75
CA VAL A 218 31.17 4.91 2.56
C VAL A 218 30.24 3.90 1.90
N GLN A 219 29.92 2.82 2.60
CA GLN A 219 28.95 1.82 2.17
C GLN A 219 27.56 2.24 2.63
N THR A 220 26.66 2.44 1.66
CA THR A 220 25.25 2.76 1.84
C THR A 220 24.48 2.30 0.60
N ASN A 221 23.18 2.11 0.75
CA ASN A 221 22.24 1.79 -0.32
C ASN A 221 21.29 2.97 -0.66
N PHE A 222 21.46 4.14 -0.02
CA PHE A 222 20.55 5.27 -0.20
C PHE A 222 20.42 5.68 -1.67
N ALA A 223 19.18 5.72 -2.17
CA ALA A 223 18.90 6.19 -3.52
C ALA A 223 18.98 7.72 -3.64
N PHE A 224 18.68 8.42 -2.55
CA PHE A 224 18.37 9.85 -2.56
C PHE A 224 19.33 10.71 -1.75
N LEU A 225 20.18 10.09 -0.93
CA LEU A 225 21.17 10.77 -0.10
C LEU A 225 22.58 10.45 -0.58
N THR A 226 23.47 11.45 -0.53
CA THR A 226 24.90 11.29 -0.78
C THR A 226 25.66 11.54 0.51
N PRO A 227 26.34 10.52 1.06
CA PRO A 227 27.21 10.70 2.21
C PRO A 227 28.49 11.42 1.82
N THR A 228 28.81 12.47 2.57
CA THR A 228 30.06 13.22 2.43
C THR A 228 30.79 13.21 3.77
N LEU A 229 32.08 12.88 3.74
CA LEU A 229 32.93 12.90 4.92
C LEU A 229 33.71 14.20 5.03
N ASN A 230 33.74 14.75 6.23
CA ASN A 230 34.50 15.95 6.56
C ASN A 230 35.53 15.62 7.64
N TYR A 231 36.79 15.95 7.38
CA TYR A 231 37.90 15.69 8.29
C TYR A 231 38.44 17.00 8.86
N THR A 232 38.60 17.03 10.18
CA THR A 232 39.39 18.05 10.87
C THR A 232 40.66 17.41 11.45
N ALA A 233 41.47 18.18 12.17
CA ALA A 233 42.64 17.62 12.86
C ALA A 233 42.25 16.53 13.89
N THR A 234 41.07 16.63 14.49
CA THR A 234 40.63 15.82 15.63
C THR A 234 39.32 15.08 15.40
N ASP A 235 38.56 15.40 14.36
CA ASP A 235 37.22 14.85 14.18
C ASP A 235 36.96 14.35 12.76
N VAL A 236 36.09 13.34 12.67
CA VAL A 236 35.47 12.89 11.43
C VAL A 236 33.98 13.16 11.53
N GLY A 237 33.48 14.00 10.63
CA GLY A 237 32.06 14.26 10.43
C GLY A 237 31.51 13.55 9.20
N LEU A 238 30.22 13.21 9.25
CA LEU A 238 29.41 12.71 8.14
C LEU A 238 28.27 13.68 7.87
N THR A 239 28.08 14.06 6.62
CA THR A 239 26.92 14.82 6.16
C THR A 239 26.14 13.97 5.16
N LEU A 240 24.82 13.99 5.25
CA LEU A 240 23.92 13.31 4.31
C LEU A 240 23.12 14.35 3.53
N ASP A 241 23.57 14.69 2.34
CA ASP A 241 22.88 15.67 1.49
C ASP A 241 21.94 15.00 0.50
N ARG A 242 20.81 15.64 0.20
CA ARG A 242 19.90 15.19 -0.85
C ARG A 242 20.61 15.31 -2.21
N ASN A 243 20.68 14.20 -2.93
CA ASN A 243 21.25 14.17 -4.28
C ASN A 243 20.25 14.66 -5.34
N ALA A 244 20.67 14.74 -6.61
CA ALA A 244 19.84 15.22 -7.71
C ALA A 244 18.76 14.23 -8.21
N GLN A 245 18.73 12.99 -7.69
CA GLN A 245 17.77 11.98 -8.10
C GLN A 245 16.41 12.30 -7.50
N THR A 246 15.39 12.58 -8.31
CA THR A 246 14.04 12.87 -7.82
C THR A 246 13.34 11.59 -7.37
N PHE A 247 12.31 11.69 -6.52
CA PHE A 247 11.50 10.51 -6.19
C PHE A 247 10.86 9.90 -7.44
N ALA A 248 10.37 10.76 -8.33
CA ALA A 248 9.67 10.36 -9.55
C ALA A 248 10.55 9.62 -10.56
N SER A 249 11.88 9.78 -10.52
CA SER A 249 12.78 9.06 -11.44
C SER A 249 12.84 7.57 -11.15
N LEU A 250 12.42 7.14 -9.96
CA LEU A 250 12.34 5.73 -9.60
C LEU A 250 10.96 5.13 -9.86
N ALA A 251 9.93 5.93 -10.10
CA ALA A 251 8.59 5.42 -10.39
C ALA A 251 8.46 4.87 -11.82
N THR A 252 7.70 3.78 -11.99
CA THR A 252 7.59 3.06 -13.27
C THR A 252 6.25 3.22 -13.99
N THR A 253 5.21 3.70 -13.30
CA THR A 253 3.87 3.99 -13.84
C THR A 253 3.53 5.47 -13.74
N ARG A 254 2.53 5.94 -14.49
CA ARG A 254 2.06 7.34 -14.40
C ARG A 254 1.60 7.69 -12.99
N ASN A 255 0.77 6.84 -12.38
CA ASN A 255 0.28 7.05 -11.02
C ASN A 255 1.42 7.09 -10.00
N ALA A 256 2.38 6.14 -10.08
CA ALA A 256 3.51 6.13 -9.15
C ALA A 256 4.39 7.38 -9.31
N SER A 257 4.55 7.88 -10.54
CA SER A 257 5.29 9.12 -10.79
C SER A 257 4.56 10.32 -10.21
N ALA A 258 3.24 10.40 -10.38
CA ALA A 258 2.41 11.48 -9.84
C ALA A 258 2.46 11.52 -8.30
N VAL A 259 2.31 10.37 -7.64
CA VAL A 259 2.48 10.23 -6.19
C VAL A 259 3.88 10.66 -5.76
N ALA A 260 4.92 10.16 -6.43
CA ALA A 260 6.29 10.45 -6.09
C ALA A 260 6.59 11.95 -6.19
N GLN A 261 6.08 12.64 -7.21
CA GLN A 261 6.17 14.10 -7.36
C GLN A 261 5.40 14.83 -6.24
N GLY A 262 4.18 14.38 -5.94
CA GLY A 262 3.37 14.91 -4.85
C GLY A 262 4.08 14.81 -3.51
N LEU A 263 4.70 13.65 -3.22
CA LEU A 263 5.45 13.44 -1.99
C LEU A 263 6.72 14.29 -1.96
N ASP A 264 7.51 14.31 -3.05
CA ASP A 264 8.76 15.09 -3.13
C ASP A 264 8.48 16.59 -2.87
N SER A 265 7.37 17.10 -3.40
CA SER A 265 6.93 18.49 -3.19
C SER A 265 6.53 18.80 -1.74
N ALA A 266 6.14 17.80 -0.95
CA ALA A 266 5.79 17.97 0.46
C ALA A 266 7.02 18.23 1.34
N GLY A 267 8.20 17.76 0.90
CA GLY A 267 9.49 17.99 1.52
C GLY A 267 9.64 17.45 2.95
N ALA A 268 10.71 17.87 3.61
CA ALA A 268 11.15 17.32 4.91
C ALA A 268 10.16 17.54 6.07
N GLY A 269 9.16 18.41 5.92
CA GLY A 269 8.08 18.56 6.91
C GLY A 269 7.17 17.32 6.99
N ASN A 270 7.06 16.57 5.89
CA ASN A 270 6.21 15.39 5.80
C ASN A 270 6.92 14.13 6.36
N ALA A 271 6.21 13.34 7.18
CA ALA A 271 6.79 12.15 7.82
C ALA A 271 7.15 11.05 6.81
N LEU A 272 6.28 10.79 5.84
CA LEU A 272 6.53 9.80 4.79
C LEU A 272 7.68 10.23 3.88
N TRP A 273 7.84 11.53 3.61
CA TRP A 273 9.00 12.02 2.86
C TRP A 273 10.31 11.71 3.60
N ARG A 274 10.35 11.93 4.93
CA ARG A 274 11.55 11.62 5.76
C ARG A 274 11.87 10.13 5.81
N GLN A 275 10.86 9.28 5.69
CA GLN A 275 11.06 7.84 5.54
C GLN A 275 11.63 7.51 4.15
N VAL A 276 10.98 7.97 3.08
CA VAL A 276 11.36 7.61 1.71
C VAL A 276 12.73 8.17 1.30
N VAL A 277 13.12 9.34 1.81
CA VAL A 277 14.40 9.96 1.43
C VAL A 277 15.63 9.14 1.82
N GLN A 278 15.53 8.22 2.77
CA GLN A 278 16.62 7.34 3.19
C GLN A 278 16.49 5.91 2.63
N ASP A 279 15.50 5.65 1.77
CA ASP A 279 15.30 4.33 1.18
C ASP A 279 16.31 4.05 0.06
N ASP A 280 16.56 2.77 -0.18
CA ASP A 280 17.14 2.31 -1.43
C ASP A 280 16.15 2.40 -2.60
N ALA A 281 16.64 2.16 -3.81
CA ALA A 281 15.84 2.32 -5.00
C ALA A 281 14.67 1.33 -5.12
N ALA A 282 14.84 0.09 -4.67
CA ALA A 282 13.80 -0.93 -4.73
C ALA A 282 12.72 -0.69 -3.69
N THR A 283 13.12 -0.32 -2.47
CA THR A 283 12.23 0.05 -1.37
C THR A 283 11.39 1.28 -1.74
N ALA A 284 12.01 2.34 -2.27
CA ALA A 284 11.29 3.53 -2.74
C ALA A 284 10.31 3.20 -3.89
N GLN A 285 10.73 2.37 -4.84
CA GLN A 285 9.86 1.88 -5.93
C GLN A 285 8.61 1.17 -5.43
N ALA A 286 8.78 0.26 -4.47
CA ALA A 286 7.67 -0.45 -3.85
C ALA A 286 6.73 0.53 -3.15
N THR A 287 7.26 1.52 -2.42
CA THR A 287 6.47 2.56 -1.75
C THR A 287 5.65 3.39 -2.74
N PHE A 288 6.25 3.89 -3.83
CA PHE A 288 5.49 4.70 -4.81
C PHE A 288 4.42 3.87 -5.53
N LYS A 289 4.72 2.61 -5.86
CA LYS A 289 3.73 1.71 -6.45
C LYS A 289 2.58 1.45 -5.48
N ALA A 290 2.87 1.19 -4.21
CA ALA A 290 1.85 0.92 -3.20
C ALA A 290 0.95 2.15 -3.00
N LEU A 291 1.53 3.36 -2.93
CA LEU A 291 0.80 4.61 -2.74
C LEU A 291 -0.02 5.07 -3.96
N SER A 292 0.10 4.40 -5.11
CA SER A 292 -0.60 4.72 -6.37
C SER A 292 -2.08 4.37 -6.33
N ASN A 293 -2.82 4.86 -5.33
CA ASN A 293 -4.22 4.50 -5.07
C ASN A 293 -5.18 4.96 -6.19
N GLU A 294 -5.49 4.06 -7.11
CA GLU A 294 -6.44 4.27 -8.20
C GLU A 294 -7.89 3.94 -7.82
N LEU A 295 -8.16 3.52 -6.57
CA LEU A 295 -9.48 3.06 -6.14
C LEU A 295 -10.55 4.12 -6.39
N HIS A 296 -10.33 5.35 -5.91
CA HIS A 296 -11.32 6.43 -6.01
C HIS A 296 -11.59 6.84 -7.47
N ALA A 297 -10.54 6.91 -8.30
CA ALA A 297 -10.69 7.19 -9.71
C ALA A 297 -11.44 6.04 -10.43
N SER A 298 -11.19 4.79 -10.07
CA SER A 298 -11.87 3.62 -10.65
C SER A 298 -13.33 3.51 -10.19
N THR A 299 -13.64 3.90 -8.95
CA THR A 299 -15.01 4.07 -8.46
C THR A 299 -15.78 5.07 -9.32
N GLN A 300 -15.16 6.18 -9.71
CA GLN A 300 -15.81 7.17 -10.60
C GLN A 300 -16.17 6.54 -11.95
N SER A 301 -15.29 5.71 -12.52
CA SER A 301 -15.59 4.95 -13.75
C SER A 301 -16.80 4.04 -13.59
N ALA A 302 -16.85 3.28 -12.49
CA ALA A 302 -17.95 2.36 -12.22
C ALA A 302 -19.29 3.09 -12.02
N LEU A 303 -19.32 4.20 -11.28
CA LEU A 303 -20.53 5.00 -11.07
C LEU A 303 -21.08 5.57 -12.39
N ILE A 304 -20.20 6.02 -13.29
CA ILE A 304 -20.59 6.51 -14.61
C ILE A 304 -21.17 5.37 -15.47
N GLU A 305 -20.53 4.19 -15.47
CA GLU A 305 -21.01 3.03 -16.23
C GLU A 305 -22.35 2.50 -15.70
N ASP A 306 -22.48 2.32 -14.38
CA ASP A 306 -23.71 1.84 -13.73
C ASP A 306 -24.90 2.79 -13.89
N SER A 307 -24.65 4.07 -14.14
CA SER A 307 -25.71 5.04 -14.47
C SER A 307 -26.57 4.63 -15.68
N ARG A 308 -26.08 3.70 -16.52
CA ARG A 308 -26.84 3.12 -17.63
C ARG A 308 -28.01 2.24 -17.17
N LEU A 309 -27.93 1.61 -16.01
CA LEU A 309 -28.93 0.64 -15.56
C LEU A 309 -30.30 1.31 -15.38
N VAL A 310 -30.30 2.48 -14.75
CA VAL A 310 -31.53 3.29 -14.54
C VAL A 310 -32.01 3.91 -15.85
N ARG A 311 -31.09 4.34 -16.72
CA ARG A 311 -31.41 4.83 -18.07
C ARG A 311 -32.14 3.79 -18.91
N ASN A 312 -31.59 2.58 -18.93
CA ASN A 312 -32.12 1.46 -19.71
C ASN A 312 -33.53 1.10 -19.22
N ALA A 313 -33.74 1.03 -17.90
CA ALA A 313 -35.07 0.77 -17.34
C ALA A 313 -36.13 1.79 -17.83
N MET A 314 -35.80 3.08 -17.87
CA MET A 314 -36.69 4.13 -18.41
C MET A 314 -36.94 3.99 -19.91
N ASN A 315 -35.88 3.77 -20.69
CA ASN A 315 -35.99 3.59 -22.15
C ASN A 315 -36.82 2.37 -22.51
N ASP A 316 -36.57 1.23 -21.86
CA ASP A 316 -37.30 -0.01 -22.09
C ASP A 316 -38.78 0.13 -21.73
N ARG A 317 -39.08 0.84 -20.64
CA ARG A 317 -40.48 1.11 -20.26
C ARG A 317 -41.20 1.95 -21.32
N MET A 318 -40.57 3.01 -21.81
CA MET A 318 -41.13 3.82 -22.90
C MET A 318 -41.22 3.06 -24.22
N GLN A 319 -40.24 2.21 -24.53
CA GLN A 319 -40.29 1.32 -25.68
C GLN A 319 -41.45 0.32 -25.60
N GLN A 320 -41.69 -0.26 -24.43
CA GLN A 320 -42.79 -1.18 -24.20
C GLN A 320 -44.14 -0.49 -24.45
N ALA A 321 -44.33 0.73 -23.92
CA ALA A 321 -45.54 1.53 -24.13
C ALA A 321 -45.76 1.90 -25.61
N GLN A 322 -44.71 2.33 -26.30
CA GLN A 322 -44.77 2.73 -27.71
C GLN A 322 -44.97 1.54 -28.66
N SER A 323 -44.45 0.35 -28.31
CA SER A 323 -44.67 -0.86 -29.10
C SER A 323 -46.13 -1.34 -29.04
N ALA A 324 -46.82 -1.12 -27.93
CA ALA A 324 -48.21 -1.54 -27.74
C ALA A 324 -49.17 -0.81 -28.71
N GLN A 325 -48.88 0.46 -29.02
CA GLN A 325 -49.65 1.27 -29.97
C GLN A 325 -49.62 0.73 -31.43
N SER A 326 -48.59 -0.04 -31.79
CA SER A 326 -48.39 -0.53 -33.18
C SER A 326 -49.14 -1.82 -33.52
N PHE A 327 -49.60 -2.61 -32.55
CA PHE A 327 -50.13 -3.95 -32.81
C PHE A 327 -51.67 -4.06 -32.90
N GLY A 328 -52.41 -2.94 -32.87
CA GLY A 328 -53.89 -2.94 -32.92
C GLY A 328 -54.56 -3.47 -31.63
N SER A 329 -55.73 -2.92 -31.27
CA SER A 329 -56.27 -2.98 -29.89
C SER A 329 -57.21 -4.15 -29.56
N THR A 330 -57.28 -5.23 -30.33
CA THR A 330 -58.31 -6.28 -30.11
C THR A 330 -57.84 -7.53 -29.35
N THR A 331 -56.62 -7.55 -28.80
CA THR A 331 -56.11 -8.68 -28.00
C THR A 331 -55.16 -8.20 -26.91
N GLN A 332 -55.25 -8.82 -25.73
CA GLN A 332 -54.47 -8.55 -24.51
C GLN A 332 -53.15 -7.86 -24.81
N THR A 333 -53.10 -6.54 -24.60
CA THR A 333 -51.84 -5.80 -24.66
C THR A 333 -51.02 -6.16 -23.42
N LEU A 334 -49.70 -6.31 -23.55
CA LEU A 334 -48.81 -6.22 -22.39
C LEU A 334 -49.25 -5.01 -21.57
N ALA A 335 -49.69 -5.18 -20.32
CA ALA A 335 -50.20 -4.17 -19.37
C ALA A 335 -49.93 -2.70 -19.79
N GLY A 336 -50.69 -2.19 -20.75
CA GLY A 336 -50.18 -1.12 -21.60
C GLY A 336 -51.08 -0.78 -22.77
N ASP A 337 -52.39 -0.77 -22.54
CA ASP A 337 -53.26 0.09 -23.33
C ASP A 337 -52.67 1.51 -23.27
N ALA A 338 -52.51 2.13 -24.44
CA ALA A 338 -51.97 3.47 -24.56
C ALA A 338 -52.73 4.48 -23.70
N SER A 339 -54.02 4.23 -23.45
CA SER A 339 -54.93 5.08 -22.66
C SER A 339 -54.83 4.89 -21.14
N ARG A 340 -54.11 3.88 -20.65
CA ARG A 340 -54.08 3.53 -19.21
C ARG A 340 -52.81 3.98 -18.51
N GLY A 341 -52.98 4.38 -17.26
CA GLY A 341 -51.88 4.59 -16.32
C GLY A 341 -51.24 3.26 -15.95
N VAL A 342 -49.93 3.29 -15.70
CA VAL A 342 -49.15 2.09 -15.39
C VAL A 342 -48.26 2.34 -14.19
N VAL A 343 -48.18 1.34 -13.32
CA VAL A 343 -47.11 1.21 -12.33
C VAL A 343 -46.23 0.01 -12.69
N TRP A 344 -44.94 0.12 -12.43
CA TRP A 344 -44.00 -0.96 -12.68
C TRP A 344 -42.91 -1.02 -11.62
N THR A 345 -42.41 -2.22 -11.43
CA THR A 345 -41.27 -2.52 -10.56
C THR A 345 -40.25 -3.32 -11.35
N GLN A 346 -38.97 -3.01 -11.20
CA GLN A 346 -37.87 -3.74 -11.82
C GLN A 346 -36.80 -4.09 -10.81
N ALA A 347 -36.46 -5.38 -10.74
CA ALA A 347 -35.26 -5.87 -10.08
C ALA A 347 -34.10 -5.87 -11.09
N ILE A 348 -32.92 -5.42 -10.65
CA ILE A 348 -31.69 -5.34 -11.43
C ILE A 348 -30.62 -6.15 -10.72
N GLY A 349 -29.89 -6.97 -11.46
CA GLY A 349 -28.61 -7.54 -11.06
C GLY A 349 -27.61 -7.34 -12.19
N ALA A 350 -26.46 -6.75 -11.90
CA ALA A 350 -25.43 -6.43 -12.88
C ALA A 350 -24.04 -6.79 -12.36
N THR A 351 -23.17 -7.19 -13.27
CA THR A 351 -21.75 -7.47 -13.02
C THR A 351 -20.92 -6.87 -14.14
N GLY A 352 -19.78 -6.30 -13.80
CA GLY A 352 -18.85 -5.72 -14.76
C GLY A 352 -17.42 -6.11 -14.46
N GLN A 353 -16.59 -6.14 -15.51
CA GLN A 353 -15.16 -6.35 -15.41
C GLN A 353 -14.46 -5.40 -16.37
N THR A 354 -13.46 -4.67 -15.89
CA THR A 354 -12.49 -3.93 -16.68
C THR A 354 -11.10 -4.51 -16.45
N ASP A 355 -10.36 -4.73 -17.51
CA ASP A 355 -9.01 -5.29 -17.45
C ASP A 355 -7.99 -4.22 -17.02
N SER A 356 -6.88 -4.68 -16.45
CA SER A 356 -5.79 -3.79 -16.02
C SER A 356 -5.14 -3.09 -17.20
N SER A 357 -4.75 -1.84 -17.01
CA SER A 357 -3.90 -1.11 -17.95
C SER A 357 -2.46 -1.02 -17.40
N ARG A 358 -1.59 -0.29 -18.11
CA ARG A 358 -0.24 0.01 -17.61
C ARG A 358 -0.27 0.85 -16.32
N ASP A 359 -1.28 1.72 -16.17
CA ASP A 359 -1.29 2.77 -15.15
C ASP A 359 -2.34 2.53 -14.05
N ALA A 360 -3.29 1.62 -14.25
CA ALA A 360 -4.35 1.31 -13.30
C ALA A 360 -4.66 -0.19 -13.25
N SER A 361 -4.96 -0.71 -12.06
CA SER A 361 -5.43 -2.08 -11.86
C SER A 361 -6.78 -2.34 -12.55
N GLY A 362 -7.09 -3.62 -12.76
CA GLY A 362 -8.41 -4.01 -13.25
C GLY A 362 -9.49 -3.74 -12.20
N LEU A 363 -10.76 -3.69 -12.61
CA LEU A 363 -11.90 -3.40 -11.74
C LEU A 363 -12.99 -4.45 -11.94
N GLU A 364 -13.56 -4.94 -10.84
CA GLU A 364 -14.78 -5.74 -10.85
C GLU A 364 -15.91 -4.95 -10.21
N THR A 365 -17.10 -4.98 -10.83
CA THR A 365 -18.30 -4.30 -10.32
C THR A 365 -19.42 -5.31 -10.12
N ARG A 366 -20.19 -5.15 -9.05
CA ARG A 366 -21.42 -5.89 -8.82
C ARG A 366 -22.49 -4.94 -8.31
N THR A 367 -23.65 -4.93 -8.95
CA THR A 367 -24.74 -4.02 -8.60
C THR A 367 -26.04 -4.78 -8.51
N SER A 368 -26.83 -4.51 -7.48
CA SER A 368 -28.18 -5.06 -7.34
C SER A 368 -29.14 -3.99 -6.83
N GLY A 369 -30.39 -4.03 -7.25
CA GLY A 369 -31.34 -3.00 -6.83
C GLY A 369 -32.77 -3.21 -7.29
N LEU A 370 -33.63 -2.31 -6.82
CA LEU A 370 -35.04 -2.24 -7.13
C LEU A 370 -35.41 -0.83 -7.59
N LEU A 371 -36.07 -0.75 -8.74
CA LEU A 371 -36.65 0.47 -9.28
C LEU A 371 -38.17 0.37 -9.27
N PHE A 372 -38.83 1.48 -8.97
CA PHE A 372 -40.27 1.64 -9.00
C PHE A 372 -40.60 2.84 -9.87
N GLY A 373 -41.55 2.67 -10.79
CA GLY A 373 -41.97 3.77 -11.63
C GLY A 373 -43.47 3.78 -11.88
N ALA A 374 -43.96 4.95 -12.27
CA ALA A 374 -45.31 5.13 -12.73
C ALA A 374 -45.32 6.07 -13.93
N ASP A 375 -46.18 5.81 -14.88
CA ASP A 375 -46.36 6.65 -16.06
C ASP A 375 -47.83 6.69 -16.51
N VAL A 376 -48.20 7.81 -17.10
CA VAL A 376 -49.56 8.08 -17.58
C VAL A 376 -49.50 8.69 -18.98
N PRO A 377 -50.47 8.37 -19.85
CA PRO A 377 -50.65 9.11 -21.09
C PRO A 377 -51.14 10.53 -20.80
N LEU A 378 -50.63 11.50 -21.55
CA LEU A 378 -51.16 12.87 -21.57
C LEU A 378 -52.19 13.05 -22.69
N ASP A 379 -51.93 12.41 -23.82
CA ASP A 379 -52.78 12.35 -25.01
C ASP A 379 -52.45 11.05 -25.79
N ASP A 380 -52.93 10.93 -27.02
CA ASP A 380 -52.70 9.75 -27.87
C ASP A 380 -51.22 9.59 -28.30
N THR A 381 -50.40 10.63 -28.12
CA THR A 381 -49.01 10.71 -28.56
C THR A 381 -48.02 10.63 -27.38
N TRP A 382 -48.25 11.41 -26.32
CA TRP A 382 -47.32 11.65 -25.23
C TRP A 382 -47.64 10.83 -24.00
N ARG A 383 -46.59 10.32 -23.37
CA ARG A 383 -46.62 9.65 -22.08
C ARG A 383 -45.49 10.20 -21.21
N ILE A 384 -45.78 10.43 -19.94
CA ILE A 384 -44.80 10.91 -18.97
C ILE A 384 -44.84 10.04 -17.72
N GLY A 385 -43.71 9.94 -17.05
CA GLY A 385 -43.58 9.17 -15.84
C GLY A 385 -42.44 9.65 -14.95
N ALA A 386 -42.45 9.10 -13.74
CA ALA A 386 -41.40 9.27 -12.76
C ALA A 386 -40.97 7.90 -12.24
N LEU A 387 -39.76 7.83 -11.71
CA LEU A 387 -39.24 6.66 -11.01
C LEU A 387 -38.50 7.07 -9.75
N ALA A 388 -38.52 6.18 -8.77
CA ALA A 388 -37.62 6.17 -7.64
C ALA A 388 -37.06 4.77 -7.45
N GLY A 389 -35.89 4.64 -6.82
CA GLY A 389 -35.33 3.33 -6.57
C GLY A 389 -34.10 3.38 -5.68
N PHE A 390 -33.64 2.19 -5.31
CA PHE A 390 -32.42 2.01 -4.55
C PHE A 390 -31.60 0.88 -5.16
N SER A 391 -30.28 1.01 -5.11
CA SER A 391 -29.36 -0.06 -5.45
C SER A 391 -28.17 -0.05 -4.49
N ASN A 392 -27.51 -1.20 -4.39
CA ASN A 392 -26.23 -1.33 -3.72
C ASN A 392 -25.22 -1.86 -4.74
N SER A 393 -24.02 -1.29 -4.71
CA SER A 393 -22.92 -1.64 -5.60
C SER A 393 -21.65 -1.92 -4.82
N SER A 394 -20.88 -2.91 -5.24
CA SER A 394 -19.51 -3.15 -4.78
C SER A 394 -18.52 -3.02 -5.94
N PHE A 395 -17.41 -2.34 -5.68
CA PHE A 395 -16.34 -2.11 -6.64
C PHE A 395 -15.03 -2.62 -6.05
N ASP A 396 -14.40 -3.60 -6.70
CA ASP A 396 -13.21 -4.29 -6.20
C ASP A 396 -12.04 -4.15 -7.19
N LEU A 397 -10.88 -3.68 -6.71
CA LEU A 397 -9.67 -3.66 -7.54
C LEU A 397 -9.10 -5.07 -7.71
N ARG A 398 -8.70 -5.41 -8.94
CA ARG A 398 -8.11 -6.70 -9.29
C ARG A 398 -6.60 -6.59 -9.28
N HIS A 399 -5.95 -7.44 -8.47
CA HIS A 399 -4.49 -7.47 -8.27
C HIS A 399 -3.92 -6.25 -7.51
N ALA A 400 -4.80 -5.51 -6.82
CA ALA A 400 -4.44 -4.47 -5.86
C ALA A 400 -5.38 -4.56 -4.65
N SER A 401 -5.00 -3.93 -3.54
CA SER A 401 -5.79 -3.87 -2.31
C SER A 401 -6.70 -2.64 -2.35
N GLY A 402 -8.00 -2.86 -2.52
CA GLY A 402 -8.98 -1.78 -2.41
C GLY A 402 -10.38 -2.21 -2.83
N SER A 403 -11.38 -1.82 -2.05
CA SER A 403 -12.78 -1.96 -2.41
C SER A 403 -13.59 -0.74 -2.02
N THR A 404 -14.69 -0.50 -2.72
CA THR A 404 -15.67 0.54 -2.38
C THR A 404 -17.07 -0.04 -2.45
N ASP A 405 -17.81 0.13 -1.35
CA ASP A 405 -19.23 -0.17 -1.28
C ASP A 405 -20.01 1.13 -1.52
N SER A 406 -21.12 1.07 -2.27
CA SER A 406 -21.95 2.23 -2.61
C SER A 406 -23.43 1.95 -2.38
N ASP A 407 -24.06 2.75 -1.53
CA ASP A 407 -25.52 2.79 -1.38
C ASP A 407 -26.09 3.92 -2.25
N ASN A 408 -26.99 3.55 -3.16
CA ASN A 408 -27.44 4.42 -4.23
C ASN A 408 -28.94 4.69 -4.14
N TYR A 409 -29.33 5.95 -4.27
CA TYR A 409 -30.73 6.39 -4.31
C TYR A 409 -31.02 7.09 -5.62
N HIS A 410 -32.02 6.61 -6.36
CA HIS A 410 -32.35 7.10 -7.69
C HIS A 410 -33.66 7.87 -7.68
N LEU A 411 -33.68 9.03 -8.36
CA LEU A 411 -34.89 9.77 -8.66
C LEU A 411 -34.84 10.25 -10.10
N GLY A 412 -35.85 9.90 -10.90
CA GLY A 412 -35.87 10.21 -12.31
C GLY A 412 -37.25 10.57 -12.84
N VAL A 413 -37.25 11.30 -13.96
CA VAL A 413 -38.42 11.60 -14.77
C VAL A 413 -38.12 11.18 -16.20
N TYR A 414 -39.14 10.67 -16.88
CA TYR A 414 -39.03 10.22 -18.25
C TYR A 414 -40.33 10.49 -19.01
N GLY A 415 -40.21 10.50 -20.32
CA GLY A 415 -41.36 10.60 -21.19
C GLY A 415 -41.03 10.14 -22.59
N GLY A 416 -42.08 9.93 -23.37
CA GLY A 416 -41.95 9.52 -24.75
C GLY A 416 -43.13 9.98 -25.58
N ALA A 417 -42.88 10.15 -26.87
CA ALA A 417 -43.87 10.52 -27.86
C ALA A 417 -43.77 9.59 -29.06
N LYS A 418 -44.90 9.24 -29.69
CA LYS A 418 -44.88 8.44 -30.92
C LYS A 418 -45.71 9.10 -32.02
N TRP A 419 -45.06 9.44 -33.12
CA TRP A 419 -45.66 10.02 -34.32
C TRP A 419 -45.58 9.02 -35.48
N GLY A 420 -46.63 8.21 -35.64
CA GLY A 420 -46.63 7.12 -36.61
C GLY A 420 -45.49 6.12 -36.30
N GLN A 421 -44.51 6.04 -37.21
CA GLN A 421 -43.35 5.15 -37.06
C GLN A 421 -42.23 5.78 -36.21
N LEU A 422 -42.23 7.10 -36.01
CA LEU A 422 -41.17 7.79 -35.27
C LEU A 422 -41.48 7.81 -33.77
N GLY A 423 -40.62 7.21 -32.96
CA GLY A 423 -40.64 7.27 -31.51
C GLY A 423 -39.55 8.20 -30.97
N LEU A 424 -39.91 9.02 -29.99
CA LEU A 424 -39.01 9.82 -29.17
C LEU A 424 -39.09 9.32 -27.72
N ARG A 425 -37.94 9.21 -27.05
CA ARG A 425 -37.83 8.91 -25.62
C ARG A 425 -36.87 9.91 -25.00
N LEU A 426 -37.22 10.42 -23.84
CA LEU A 426 -36.46 11.42 -23.10
C LEU A 426 -36.44 11.04 -21.63
N GLY A 427 -35.35 11.37 -20.93
CA GLY A 427 -35.34 11.26 -19.50
C GLY A 427 -34.20 12.00 -18.83
N ALA A 428 -34.39 12.23 -17.53
CA ALA A 428 -33.42 12.81 -16.63
C ALA A 428 -33.45 12.05 -15.31
N VAL A 429 -32.29 11.75 -14.76
CA VAL A 429 -32.15 11.04 -13.48
C VAL A 429 -31.03 11.62 -12.66
N ARG A 430 -31.26 11.72 -11.35
CA ARG A 430 -30.25 11.98 -10.36
C ARG A 430 -30.09 10.76 -9.46
N THR A 431 -28.86 10.36 -9.23
CA THR A 431 -28.49 9.34 -8.26
C THR A 431 -27.61 9.96 -7.19
N TRP A 432 -27.95 9.76 -5.93
CA TRP A 432 -27.07 10.06 -4.80
C TRP A 432 -26.37 8.78 -4.39
N HIS A 433 -25.07 8.87 -4.09
CA HIS A 433 -24.20 7.77 -3.72
C HIS A 433 -23.61 8.05 -2.34
N GLU A 434 -23.79 7.12 -1.41
CA GLU A 434 -23.05 7.07 -0.15
C GLU A 434 -21.99 5.99 -0.28
N LEU A 435 -20.72 6.39 -0.23
CA LEU A 435 -19.57 5.54 -0.57
C LEU A 435 -18.75 5.25 0.68
N THR A 436 -18.41 3.98 0.87
CA THR A 436 -17.44 3.53 1.88
C THR A 436 -16.27 2.86 1.17
N ALA A 437 -15.12 3.53 1.13
CA ALA A 437 -13.89 2.97 0.58
C ALA A 437 -13.04 2.33 1.68
N LYS A 438 -12.38 1.23 1.35
CA LYS A 438 -11.43 0.52 2.22
C LYS A 438 -10.23 0.10 1.40
N ARG A 439 -9.02 0.32 1.92
CA ARG A 439 -7.79 -0.23 1.34
C ARG A 439 -6.73 -0.49 2.41
N THR A 440 -5.81 -1.38 2.07
CA THR A 440 -4.61 -1.67 2.86
C THR A 440 -3.39 -1.33 2.01
N LEU A 441 -2.43 -0.65 2.61
CA LEU A 441 -1.17 -0.28 1.99
C LEU A 441 -0.05 -0.96 2.77
N ASP A 442 0.61 -1.92 2.14
CA ASP A 442 1.79 -2.55 2.72
C ASP A 442 3.03 -1.75 2.33
N LEU A 443 3.63 -1.09 3.32
CA LEU A 443 4.90 -0.40 3.20
C LEU A 443 6.01 -1.25 3.83
N PRO A 444 7.27 -1.03 3.44
CA PRO A 444 8.41 -1.62 4.13
C PRO A 444 8.36 -1.28 5.63
N GLY A 445 8.10 -2.29 6.47
CA GLY A 445 8.06 -2.16 7.93
C GLY A 445 6.73 -1.70 8.54
N SER A 446 5.69 -1.40 7.74
CA SER A 446 4.35 -1.08 8.26
C SER A 446 3.23 -1.52 7.32
N SER A 447 2.04 -1.72 7.86
CA SER A 447 0.81 -1.92 7.07
C SER A 447 -0.20 -0.88 7.50
N GLU A 448 -0.64 -0.06 6.56
CA GLU A 448 -1.56 1.06 6.81
C GLU A 448 -2.95 0.69 6.31
N HIS A 449 -3.95 0.83 7.16
CA HIS A 449 -5.35 0.57 6.82
C HIS A 449 -6.12 1.88 6.72
N PHE A 450 -6.86 2.01 5.63
CA PHE A 450 -7.66 3.19 5.29
C PHE A 450 -9.13 2.77 5.24
N LYS A 451 -9.99 3.60 5.81
CA LYS A 451 -11.44 3.49 5.69
C LYS A 451 -12.04 4.89 5.72
N GLU A 452 -12.75 5.22 4.64
CA GLU A 452 -13.27 6.56 4.41
C GLU A 452 -14.72 6.49 3.92
N ASP A 453 -15.55 7.36 4.47
CA ASP A 453 -16.92 7.57 4.03
C ASP A 453 -17.01 8.92 3.30
N TYR A 454 -17.54 8.92 2.08
CA TYR A 454 -17.70 10.12 1.27
C TYR A 454 -18.93 10.02 0.36
N LYS A 455 -19.27 11.11 -0.32
CA LYS A 455 -20.50 11.21 -1.12
C LYS A 455 -20.20 11.56 -2.57
N ALA A 456 -21.08 11.09 -3.45
CA ALA A 456 -21.09 11.49 -4.84
C ALA A 456 -22.52 11.64 -5.36
N ALA A 457 -22.69 12.32 -6.49
CA ALA A 457 -23.96 12.42 -7.19
C ALA A 457 -23.77 12.29 -8.70
N THR A 458 -24.54 11.38 -9.31
CA THR A 458 -24.60 11.25 -10.76
C THR A 458 -25.86 11.92 -11.28
N ASN A 459 -25.70 12.92 -12.14
CA ASN A 459 -26.78 13.56 -12.89
C ASN A 459 -26.70 13.10 -14.35
N GLN A 460 -27.81 12.68 -14.91
CA GLN A 460 -27.84 12.19 -16.29
C GLN A 460 -29.07 12.71 -17.01
N VAL A 461 -28.87 13.10 -18.28
CA VAL A 461 -29.94 13.41 -19.23
C VAL A 461 -29.72 12.61 -20.50
N PHE A 462 -30.80 12.13 -21.11
CA PHE A 462 -30.71 11.34 -22.34
C PHE A 462 -31.92 11.52 -23.24
N GLY A 463 -31.70 11.22 -24.51
CA GLY A 463 -32.74 11.16 -25.53
C GLY A 463 -32.49 10.04 -26.53
N GLU A 464 -33.56 9.46 -27.03
CA GLU A 464 -33.52 8.42 -28.05
C GLU A 464 -34.57 8.68 -29.14
N LEU A 465 -34.14 8.52 -30.39
CA LEU A 465 -35.03 8.45 -31.54
C LEU A 465 -35.04 7.02 -32.07
N GLY A 466 -36.23 6.49 -32.35
CA GLY A 466 -36.44 5.18 -32.96
C GLY A 466 -37.41 5.25 -34.13
N TYR A 467 -37.21 4.44 -35.16
CA TYR A 467 -38.12 4.38 -36.31
C TYR A 467 -38.66 2.95 -36.49
N THR A 468 -39.91 2.71 -36.08
CA THR A 468 -40.51 1.37 -36.08
C THR A 468 -40.99 0.98 -37.48
N LEU A 469 -40.42 -0.10 -38.01
CA LEU A 469 -40.84 -0.79 -39.22
C LEU A 469 -41.69 -2.01 -38.83
N GLU A 470 -42.95 -2.01 -39.24
CA GLU A 470 -43.88 -3.11 -38.98
C GLU A 470 -43.80 -4.16 -40.10
N MET A 471 -43.65 -5.44 -39.72
CA MET A 471 -43.51 -6.58 -40.61
C MET A 471 -44.44 -7.72 -40.16
N GLY A 472 -45.75 -7.49 -40.24
CA GLY A 472 -46.75 -8.45 -39.79
C GLY A 472 -46.75 -8.62 -38.27
N ASN A 473 -46.33 -9.79 -37.78
CA ASN A 473 -46.19 -10.05 -36.34
C ASN A 473 -44.81 -9.63 -35.79
N ALA A 474 -43.89 -9.16 -36.63
CA ALA A 474 -42.58 -8.68 -36.23
C ALA A 474 -42.46 -7.15 -36.36
N GLN A 475 -41.58 -6.56 -35.58
CA GLN A 475 -41.18 -5.15 -35.64
C GLN A 475 -39.66 -5.04 -35.64
N LEU A 476 -39.16 -4.09 -36.43
CA LEU A 476 -37.76 -3.72 -36.47
C LEU A 476 -37.63 -2.21 -36.23
N GLU A 477 -36.78 -1.81 -35.29
CA GLU A 477 -36.61 -0.41 -34.90
C GLU A 477 -35.13 -0.04 -34.88
N PRO A 478 -34.59 0.55 -35.96
CA PRO A 478 -33.35 1.31 -35.87
C PRO A 478 -33.52 2.46 -34.88
N PHE A 479 -32.52 2.66 -34.03
CA PHE A 479 -32.52 3.73 -33.03
C PHE A 479 -31.17 4.43 -32.91
N ALA A 480 -31.22 5.68 -32.45
CA ALA A 480 -30.07 6.47 -32.05
C ALA A 480 -30.35 7.11 -30.68
N ASN A 481 -29.50 6.79 -29.71
CA ASN A 481 -29.54 7.29 -28.34
C ASN A 481 -28.33 8.21 -28.09
N LEU A 482 -28.57 9.28 -27.33
CA LEU A 482 -27.54 10.16 -26.77
C LEU A 482 -27.79 10.30 -25.27
N ALA A 483 -26.75 10.15 -24.46
CA ALA A 483 -26.79 10.33 -23.02
C ALA A 483 -25.61 11.19 -22.56
N HIS A 484 -25.86 12.17 -21.71
CA HIS A 484 -24.85 12.98 -21.05
C HIS A 484 -24.88 12.70 -19.56
N VAL A 485 -23.75 12.28 -19.00
CA VAL A 485 -23.59 11.91 -17.59
C VAL A 485 -22.60 12.87 -16.96
N ARG A 486 -22.97 13.45 -15.82
CA ARG A 486 -22.10 14.24 -14.95
C ARG A 486 -22.03 13.56 -13.58
N LEU A 487 -20.83 13.25 -13.12
CA LEU A 487 -20.55 12.74 -11.79
C LEU A 487 -19.86 13.85 -11.00
N ASP A 488 -20.41 14.21 -9.86
CA ASP A 488 -19.78 15.10 -8.88
C ASP A 488 -19.39 14.27 -7.64
N THR A 489 -18.15 14.35 -7.19
CA THR A 489 -17.63 13.65 -6.00
C THR A 489 -17.16 14.70 -4.99
N ASP A 490 -17.62 14.56 -3.74
CA ASP A 490 -17.24 15.48 -2.66
C ASP A 490 -15.76 15.30 -2.26
N ALA A 491 -15.18 16.32 -1.64
CA ALA A 491 -13.85 16.20 -1.04
C ALA A 491 -13.89 15.30 0.20
N PHE A 492 -12.82 14.56 0.46
CA PHE A 492 -12.66 13.71 1.63
C PHE A 492 -11.18 13.54 1.97
N ASP A 493 -10.88 13.15 3.20
CA ASP A 493 -9.51 12.88 3.62
C ASP A 493 -9.32 11.38 3.89
N GLU A 494 -8.25 10.80 3.35
CA GLU A 494 -7.80 9.45 3.68
C GLU A 494 -6.77 9.53 4.80
N ASN A 495 -7.00 8.77 5.87
CA ASN A 495 -6.14 8.83 7.05
C ASN A 495 -5.81 7.43 7.56
N SER A 496 -4.54 7.21 7.82
CA SER A 496 -4.01 6.09 8.59
C SER A 496 -3.20 6.59 9.79
N ASN A 497 -2.47 5.71 10.47
CA ASN A 497 -1.62 6.12 11.59
C ASN A 497 -0.42 6.96 11.11
N ALA A 498 0.12 6.67 9.93
CA ALA A 498 1.33 7.32 9.42
C ALA A 498 1.08 8.26 8.22
N ILE A 499 -0.05 8.12 7.52
CA ILE A 499 -0.28 8.77 6.23
C ILE A 499 -1.62 9.52 6.25
N SER A 500 -1.59 10.76 5.76
CA SER A 500 -2.79 11.56 5.53
C SER A 500 -2.74 12.14 4.12
N LEU A 501 -3.82 11.93 3.39
CA LEU A 501 -4.02 12.36 2.01
C LEU A 501 -5.33 13.13 1.92
N GLN A 502 -5.29 14.32 1.33
CA GLN A 502 -6.48 15.12 1.06
C GLN A 502 -6.96 14.86 -0.36
N ASN A 503 -8.14 14.28 -0.52
CA ASN A 503 -8.80 14.09 -1.81
C ASN A 503 -9.72 15.29 -2.07
N LYS A 504 -9.50 15.96 -3.20
CA LYS A 504 -10.27 17.15 -3.59
C LYS A 504 -11.59 16.74 -4.22
N SER A 505 -12.58 17.62 -4.14
CA SER A 505 -13.84 17.46 -4.87
C SER A 505 -13.57 17.50 -6.38
N GLN A 506 -14.33 16.73 -7.14
CA GLN A 506 -14.14 16.61 -8.59
C GLN A 506 -15.46 16.48 -9.33
N ASP A 507 -15.48 16.96 -10.56
CA ASP A 507 -16.55 16.71 -11.52
C ASP A 507 -16.00 16.02 -12.78
N ASN A 508 -16.73 15.01 -13.25
CA ASN A 508 -16.45 14.30 -14.48
C ASN A 508 -17.69 14.36 -15.38
N HIS A 509 -17.48 14.50 -16.68
CA HIS A 509 -18.58 14.49 -17.64
C HIS A 509 -18.27 13.61 -18.85
N ILE A 510 -19.18 12.70 -19.18
CA ILE A 510 -19.04 11.81 -20.32
C ILE A 510 -20.33 11.82 -21.13
N THR A 511 -20.16 11.90 -22.44
CA THR A 511 -21.26 11.75 -23.38
C THR A 511 -21.18 10.39 -24.04
N PHE A 512 -22.29 9.67 -24.10
CA PHE A 512 -22.42 8.40 -24.79
C PHE A 512 -23.37 8.56 -25.97
N SER A 513 -23.02 7.95 -27.10
CA SER A 513 -23.95 7.72 -28.19
C SER A 513 -24.09 6.23 -28.44
N THR A 514 -25.31 5.75 -28.59
CA THR A 514 -25.58 4.37 -28.99
C THR A 514 -26.40 4.38 -30.26
N GLN A 515 -25.94 3.68 -31.30
CA GLN A 515 -26.73 3.43 -32.49
C GLN A 515 -26.99 1.94 -32.57
N GLY A 516 -28.21 1.55 -32.90
CA GLY A 516 -28.55 0.14 -32.91
C GLY A 516 -29.83 -0.19 -33.63
N LEU A 517 -30.18 -1.45 -33.53
CA LEU A 517 -31.34 -2.07 -34.12
C LEU A 517 -32.01 -2.94 -33.06
N ARG A 518 -33.32 -2.76 -32.91
CA ARG A 518 -34.14 -3.61 -32.05
C ARG A 518 -35.11 -4.42 -32.90
N ALA A 519 -35.26 -5.70 -32.58
CA ALA A 519 -36.24 -6.56 -33.20
C ALA A 519 -37.17 -7.11 -32.11
N ALA A 520 -38.46 -7.20 -32.40
CA ALA A 520 -39.43 -7.85 -31.53
C ALA A 520 -40.44 -8.61 -32.36
N THR A 521 -40.97 -9.73 -31.85
CA THR A 521 -42.10 -10.43 -32.46
C THR A 521 -43.20 -10.64 -31.45
N ARG A 522 -44.44 -10.64 -31.91
CA ARG A 522 -45.62 -10.90 -31.09
C ARG A 522 -46.15 -12.30 -31.40
N LEU A 523 -46.20 -13.12 -30.36
CA LEU A 523 -46.73 -14.48 -30.41
C LEU A 523 -47.92 -14.57 -29.44
N SER A 524 -48.90 -15.40 -29.79
CA SER A 524 -50.06 -15.68 -28.94
C SER A 524 -50.10 -17.16 -28.60
N ALA A 525 -50.18 -17.47 -27.30
CA ALA A 525 -50.31 -18.82 -26.78
C ALA A 525 -51.53 -18.88 -25.85
N GLY A 526 -52.70 -19.21 -26.42
CA GLY A 526 -53.97 -19.09 -25.70
C GLY A 526 -54.29 -17.64 -25.35
N SER A 527 -54.55 -17.36 -24.07
CA SER A 527 -54.78 -15.99 -23.58
C SER A 527 -53.50 -15.20 -23.33
N VAL A 528 -52.34 -15.85 -23.30
CA VAL A 528 -51.06 -15.20 -22.98
C VAL A 528 -50.42 -14.65 -24.25
N VAL A 529 -49.96 -13.40 -24.19
CA VAL A 529 -49.15 -12.78 -25.24
C VAL A 529 -47.69 -12.85 -24.87
N ILE A 530 -46.87 -13.36 -25.80
CA ILE A 530 -45.42 -13.50 -25.62
C ILE A 530 -44.73 -12.58 -26.61
N LYS A 531 -43.86 -11.70 -26.12
CA LYS A 531 -43.09 -10.77 -26.94
C LYS A 531 -41.59 -10.93 -26.70
N PRO A 532 -40.93 -11.89 -27.37
CA PRO A 532 -39.48 -11.92 -27.39
C PRO A 532 -38.94 -10.69 -28.13
N ASN A 533 -37.83 -10.16 -27.63
CA ASN A 533 -37.14 -9.01 -28.18
C ASN A 533 -35.62 -9.21 -28.15
N ALA A 534 -34.93 -8.56 -29.08
CA ALA A 534 -33.48 -8.55 -29.18
C ALA A 534 -32.98 -7.16 -29.59
N THR A 535 -31.80 -6.80 -29.09
CA THR A 535 -31.12 -5.53 -29.39
C THR A 535 -29.70 -5.82 -29.82
N LEU A 536 -29.27 -5.18 -30.90
CA LEU A 536 -27.86 -5.09 -31.29
C LEU A 536 -27.50 -3.63 -31.46
N GLY A 537 -26.39 -3.19 -30.90
CA GLY A 537 -25.96 -1.80 -31.00
C GLY A 537 -24.46 -1.62 -30.91
N TRP A 538 -24.04 -0.40 -31.20
CA TRP A 538 -22.69 0.09 -31.03
C TRP A 538 -22.73 1.35 -30.18
N ARG A 539 -22.04 1.31 -29.05
CA ARG A 539 -21.90 2.42 -28.11
C ARG A 539 -20.54 3.07 -28.30
N ARG A 540 -20.51 4.41 -28.26
CA ARG A 540 -19.28 5.20 -28.21
C ARG A 540 -19.33 6.21 -27.07
N ALA A 541 -18.24 6.29 -26.29
CA ALA A 541 -18.03 7.31 -25.28
C ALA A 541 -17.16 8.45 -25.82
N TYR A 542 -17.50 9.69 -25.47
CA TYR A 542 -16.82 10.92 -25.89
C TYR A 542 -16.37 11.72 -24.68
N GLY A 543 -15.27 12.46 -24.86
CA GLY A 543 -14.59 13.20 -23.80
C GLY A 543 -13.43 12.42 -23.20
N ASP A 544 -13.09 12.79 -21.97
CA ASP A 544 -12.16 12.01 -21.16
C ASP A 544 -12.86 10.75 -20.66
N VAL A 545 -12.25 9.59 -20.94
CA VAL A 545 -12.79 8.28 -20.56
C VAL A 545 -11.93 7.64 -19.48
N THR A 546 -10.93 8.34 -18.97
CA THR A 546 -10.09 7.87 -17.88
C THR A 546 -10.29 8.84 -16.72
N PRO A 547 -11.30 8.60 -15.86
CA PRO A 547 -11.47 9.40 -14.67
C PRO A 547 -10.17 9.45 -13.85
N GLU A 548 -9.90 10.62 -13.27
CA GLU A 548 -8.72 10.86 -12.44
C GLU A 548 -9.18 11.29 -11.04
N SER A 549 -8.49 10.84 -10.00
CA SER A 549 -8.65 11.37 -8.64
C SER A 549 -7.58 12.40 -8.31
N ARG A 550 -7.95 13.48 -7.63
CA ARG A 550 -7.03 14.57 -7.25
C ARG A 550 -6.72 14.52 -5.77
N SER A 551 -5.46 14.22 -5.45
CA SER A 551 -5.02 13.99 -4.07
C SER A 551 -3.82 14.89 -3.74
N ALA A 552 -3.58 15.13 -2.45
CA ALA A 552 -2.40 15.86 -1.99
C ALA A 552 -1.92 15.33 -0.63
N PHE A 553 -0.61 15.18 -0.48
CA PHE A 553 0.00 14.96 0.84
C PHE A 553 -0.02 16.26 1.66
N SER A 554 -0.01 16.13 2.98
CA SER A 554 0.20 17.29 3.86
C SER A 554 1.50 18.03 3.49
N GLY A 555 1.37 19.31 3.17
CA GLY A 555 2.47 20.19 2.73
C GLY A 555 2.87 20.08 1.26
N GLY A 556 2.30 19.15 0.49
CA GLY A 556 2.64 18.91 -0.92
C GLY A 556 1.67 19.53 -1.92
N SER A 557 2.06 19.56 -3.19
CA SER A 557 1.21 19.91 -4.33
C SER A 557 0.20 18.80 -4.64
N THR A 558 -0.92 19.19 -5.25
CA THR A 558 -1.90 18.24 -5.77
C THR A 558 -1.31 17.40 -6.91
N PHE A 559 -1.65 16.11 -6.93
CA PHE A 559 -1.31 15.16 -7.98
C PHE A 559 -2.57 14.38 -8.39
N GLU A 560 -2.52 13.78 -9.58
CA GLU A 560 -3.65 13.11 -10.23
C GLU A 560 -3.35 11.62 -10.42
N LEU A 561 -4.32 10.78 -10.05
CA LEU A 561 -4.25 9.33 -10.20
C LEU A 561 -5.34 8.87 -11.17
N SER A 562 -4.92 8.23 -12.26
CA SER A 562 -5.85 7.70 -13.26
C SER A 562 -6.47 6.38 -12.78
N GLY A 563 -7.79 6.22 -12.99
CA GLY A 563 -8.54 5.00 -12.69
C GLY A 563 -8.65 4.04 -13.88
N ALA A 564 -9.42 2.97 -13.68
CA ALA A 564 -9.78 2.04 -14.75
C ALA A 564 -10.54 2.78 -15.88
N PRO A 565 -10.10 2.69 -17.15
CA PRO A 565 -10.69 3.47 -18.23
C PRO A 565 -12.06 2.95 -18.64
N ILE A 566 -12.97 3.87 -18.93
CA ILE A 566 -14.26 3.61 -19.57
C ILE A 566 -14.03 3.23 -21.04
N ALA A 567 -14.67 2.14 -21.49
CA ALA A 567 -14.51 1.66 -22.85
C ALA A 567 -15.01 2.71 -23.87
N ARG A 568 -14.08 3.25 -24.68
CA ARG A 568 -14.39 4.23 -25.73
C ARG A 568 -15.41 3.71 -26.74
N SER A 569 -15.39 2.42 -27.02
CA SER A 569 -16.35 1.79 -27.92
C SER A 569 -16.67 0.38 -27.45
N ALA A 570 -17.95 0.02 -27.51
CA ALA A 570 -18.45 -1.28 -27.08
C ALA A 570 -19.59 -1.75 -27.99
N ALA A 571 -19.64 -3.05 -28.25
CA ALA A 571 -20.82 -3.70 -28.80
C ALA A 571 -21.88 -3.82 -27.68
N VAL A 572 -23.14 -3.55 -28.02
CA VAL A 572 -24.29 -3.66 -27.13
C VAL A 572 -25.15 -4.82 -27.62
N LEU A 573 -25.50 -5.72 -26.72
CA LEU A 573 -26.31 -6.89 -26.98
C LEU A 573 -27.45 -6.92 -25.97
N GLY A 574 -28.66 -7.21 -26.42
CA GLY A 574 -29.81 -7.36 -25.55
C GLY A 574 -30.71 -8.49 -26.03
N ALA A 575 -31.30 -9.23 -25.08
CA ALA A 575 -32.31 -10.23 -25.36
C ALA A 575 -33.31 -10.26 -24.21
N GLY A 576 -34.60 -10.33 -24.53
CA GLY A 576 -35.63 -10.32 -23.51
C GLY A 576 -36.93 -10.98 -23.98
N VAL A 577 -37.82 -11.18 -23.02
CA VAL A 577 -39.18 -11.66 -23.25
C VAL A 577 -40.13 -10.94 -22.32
N ASP A 578 -41.19 -10.36 -22.88
CA ASP A 578 -42.32 -9.84 -22.12
C ASP A 578 -43.52 -10.80 -22.26
N LEU A 579 -44.16 -11.10 -21.13
CA LEU A 579 -45.33 -11.97 -21.02
C LEU A 579 -46.53 -11.15 -20.55
N GLY A 580 -47.54 -11.02 -21.42
CA GLY A 580 -48.84 -10.44 -21.07
C GLY A 580 -49.71 -11.52 -20.47
N LEU A 581 -49.89 -11.48 -19.15
CA LEU A 581 -50.66 -12.48 -18.39
C LEU A 581 -52.15 -12.15 -18.36
N SER A 582 -52.48 -10.86 -18.44
CA SER A 582 -53.84 -10.33 -18.59
C SER A 582 -53.79 -8.98 -19.32
N ASP A 583 -54.95 -8.35 -19.52
CA ASP A 583 -55.06 -6.97 -20.05
C ASP A 583 -54.41 -5.92 -19.14
N THR A 584 -54.14 -6.26 -17.88
CA THR A 584 -53.60 -5.35 -16.85
C THR A 584 -52.26 -5.78 -16.30
N LEU A 585 -51.83 -7.02 -16.47
CA LEU A 585 -50.61 -7.55 -15.85
C LEU A 585 -49.64 -8.11 -16.89
N SER A 586 -48.38 -7.64 -16.84
CA SER A 586 -47.29 -8.25 -17.59
C SER A 586 -46.02 -8.44 -16.76
N VAL A 587 -45.24 -9.43 -17.14
CA VAL A 587 -43.93 -9.75 -16.54
C VAL A 587 -42.89 -9.81 -17.64
N GLY A 588 -41.72 -9.22 -17.43
CA GLY A 588 -40.61 -9.22 -18.37
C GLY A 588 -39.33 -9.76 -17.74
N LEU A 589 -38.55 -10.47 -18.54
CA LEU A 589 -37.17 -10.85 -18.21
C LEU A 589 -36.26 -10.39 -19.35
N SER A 590 -35.15 -9.74 -19.02
CA SER A 590 -34.20 -9.22 -20.00
C SER A 590 -32.76 -9.42 -19.56
N TYR A 591 -31.89 -9.63 -20.53
CA TYR A 591 -30.44 -9.63 -20.41
C TYR A 591 -29.88 -8.53 -21.30
N ASP A 592 -28.96 -7.72 -20.75
CA ASP A 592 -28.19 -6.73 -21.50
C ASP A 592 -26.70 -6.97 -21.28
N GLY A 593 -25.93 -6.91 -22.36
CA GLY A 593 -24.48 -7.04 -22.37
C GLY A 593 -23.82 -5.87 -23.09
N GLN A 594 -22.68 -5.43 -22.59
CA GLN A 594 -21.77 -4.51 -23.27
C GLN A 594 -20.38 -5.12 -23.28
N VAL A 595 -19.77 -5.20 -24.46
CA VAL A 595 -18.47 -5.86 -24.64
C VAL A 595 -17.55 -4.97 -25.46
N SER A 596 -16.34 -4.78 -24.96
CA SER A 596 -15.24 -4.10 -25.63
C SER A 596 -13.97 -4.98 -25.57
N ASN A 597 -12.84 -4.47 -26.02
CA ASN A 597 -11.58 -5.21 -25.95
C ASN A 597 -11.10 -5.43 -24.50
N ASP A 598 -11.37 -4.46 -23.62
CA ASP A 598 -10.77 -4.39 -22.29
C ASP A 598 -11.82 -4.31 -21.17
N ALA A 599 -13.11 -4.40 -21.50
CA ALA A 599 -14.19 -4.35 -20.52
C ALA A 599 -15.42 -5.14 -21.00
N SER A 600 -16.12 -5.76 -20.05
CA SER A 600 -17.40 -6.42 -20.26
C SER A 600 -18.36 -6.16 -19.11
N ASP A 601 -19.58 -5.76 -19.43
CA ASP A 601 -20.65 -5.57 -18.48
C ASP A 601 -21.87 -6.40 -18.85
N GLN A 602 -22.55 -6.94 -17.84
CA GLN A 602 -23.72 -7.79 -18.01
C GLN A 602 -24.78 -7.40 -16.99
N SER A 603 -26.05 -7.42 -17.37
CA SER A 603 -27.17 -7.23 -16.46
C SER A 603 -28.32 -8.16 -16.79
N LEU A 604 -28.97 -8.66 -15.74
CA LEU A 604 -30.22 -9.40 -15.78
C LEU A 604 -31.28 -8.58 -15.06
N ASN A 605 -32.41 -8.33 -15.73
CA ASN A 605 -33.50 -7.54 -15.18
C ASN A 605 -34.82 -8.31 -15.23
N ALA A 606 -35.58 -8.24 -14.14
CA ALA A 606 -36.94 -8.77 -14.06
C ALA A 606 -37.91 -7.63 -13.76
N ARG A 607 -38.96 -7.49 -14.58
CA ARG A 607 -39.93 -6.40 -14.50
C ARG A 607 -41.34 -6.94 -14.29
N VAL A 608 -42.12 -6.29 -13.45
CA VAL A 608 -43.56 -6.47 -13.31
C VAL A 608 -44.25 -5.15 -13.64
N THR A 609 -45.33 -5.20 -14.39
CA THR A 609 -46.05 -4.02 -14.87
C THR A 609 -47.55 -4.24 -14.67
N LEU A 610 -48.21 -3.25 -14.07
CA LEU A 610 -49.64 -3.25 -13.78
C LEU A 610 -50.30 -1.99 -14.37
N ALA A 611 -51.27 -2.16 -15.26
CA ALA A 611 -52.09 -1.08 -15.80
C ALA A 611 -53.39 -0.92 -15.00
N PHE A 612 -53.83 0.33 -14.79
CA PHE A 612 -55.06 0.67 -14.07
C PHE A 612 -55.99 1.57 -14.89
#